data_AF-A0A132NK32-F1
#
_entry.id   AF-A0A132NK32-F1
#
_cell.length_a   1.000
_cell.length_b   1.000
_cell.length_c   1.000
_cell.angle_alpha   90.00
_cell.angle_beta   90.00
_cell.angle_gamma   90.00
#
_symmetry.space_group_name_H-M   'P 1'
#
loop_
_entity.id
_entity.type
_entity.pdbx_description
1 polymer ?
#
loop_
_entity_poly.entity_id
_entity_poly.type
_entity_poly.pdbx_seq_one_letter_code
_entity_poly.pdbx_strand_id
1 'polypeptide(L)' 'MRIAVTSTWGGGGWLQPLAEDGAPAGPAEQVTDLAAAVRDRERAHRPRWVWAATEQVYPALLEAGVRVARCHDLALVEA' A
#
# COMPACT_ATOMS: atom_id res chain seq x y z
N MET A 1 -0.16 8.71 -9.64
CA MET A 1 -1.10 7.82 -8.94
C MET A 1 -0.58 7.51 -7.54
N ARG A 2 -1.45 7.62 -6.55
CA ARG A 2 -1.20 7.19 -5.17
C ARG A 2 -2.11 6.01 -4.84
N ILE A 3 -1.65 5.10 -3.99
CA ILE A 3 -2.44 3.96 -3.51
C ILE A 3 -2.28 3.88 -2.00
N ALA A 4 -3.39 4.03 -1.27
CA ALA A 4 -3.43 3.71 0.15
C ALA A 4 -3.48 2.20 0.35
N VAL A 5 -2.74 1.71 1.35
CA VAL A 5 -2.66 0.30 1.68
C VAL A 5 -2.80 0.09 3.19
N THR A 6 -3.55 -0.95 3.55
CA THR A 6 -3.58 -1.52 4.90
C THR A 6 -3.48 -3.03 4.80
N SER A 7 -2.79 -3.65 5.76
CA SER A 7 -2.70 -5.09 5.91
C SER A 7 -3.83 -5.59 6.81
N THR A 8 -4.35 -6.76 6.49
CA THR A 8 -5.20 -7.51 7.42
C THR A 8 -4.40 -8.63 8.05
N TRP A 9 -4.88 -9.09 9.19
CA TRP A 9 -4.44 -10.37 9.72
C TRP A 9 -4.72 -11.48 8.69
N GLY A 10 -3.74 -12.37 8.48
CA GLY A 10 -3.82 -13.44 7.46
C GLY A 10 -3.16 -13.14 6.11
N GLY A 11 -2.45 -12.02 5.95
CA GLY A 11 -1.64 -11.72 4.76
C GLY A 11 -2.39 -11.04 3.60
N GLY A 12 -3.69 -10.82 3.77
CA GLY A 12 -4.51 -9.98 2.91
C GLY A 12 -4.38 -8.48 3.23
N GLY A 13 -5.21 -7.68 2.57
CA GLY A 13 -5.22 -6.24 2.77
C GLY A 13 -6.26 -5.52 1.94
N TRP A 14 -6.22 -4.20 2.02
CA TRP A 14 -7.02 -3.32 1.17
C TRP A 14 -6.12 -2.37 0.40
N LEU A 15 -6.50 -2.11 -0.84
CA LEU A 15 -5.86 -1.16 -1.74
C LEU A 15 -6.88 -0.13 -2.19
N GLN A 16 -6.57 1.15 -2.01
CA GLN A 16 -7.44 2.26 -2.39
C GLN A 16 -6.68 3.20 -3.32
N PRO A 17 -7.04 3.29 -4.62
CA PRO A 17 -6.53 4.33 -5.50
C PRO A 17 -6.92 5.70 -4.96
N LEU A 18 -5.96 6.63 -4.95
CA LEU A 18 -6.15 8.00 -4.48
C LEU A 18 -5.83 9.01 -5.58
N ALA A 19 -6.63 10.07 -5.61
CA ALA A 19 -6.39 11.27 -6.39
C ALA A 19 -5.23 12.09 -5.81
N GLU A 20 -4.90 13.22 -6.45
CA GLU A 20 -3.76 14.01 -6.02
C GLU A 20 -3.95 14.67 -4.65
N ASP A 21 -5.19 15.05 -4.35
CA ASP A 21 -5.65 15.65 -3.10
C ASP A 21 -5.91 14.62 -1.98
N GLY A 22 -5.74 13.33 -2.26
CA GLY A 22 -5.98 12.24 -1.31
C GLY A 22 -7.41 11.71 -1.28
N ALA A 23 -8.33 12.25 -2.11
CA ALA A 23 -9.67 11.69 -2.24
C ALA A 23 -9.64 10.29 -2.90
N PRO A 24 -10.57 9.38 -2.58
CA PRO A 24 -10.71 8.11 -3.29
C PRO A 24 -10.95 8.33 -4.79
N ALA A 25 -10.08 7.77 -5.63
CA ALA A 25 -10.17 7.85 -7.09
C ALA A 25 -10.90 6.66 -7.74
N GLY A 26 -11.54 5.82 -6.92
CA GLY A 26 -12.20 4.59 -7.33
C GLY A 26 -12.61 3.75 -6.11
N PRO A 27 -13.18 2.56 -6.31
CA PRO A 27 -13.52 1.67 -5.20
C PRO A 27 -12.27 1.13 -4.49
N ALA A 28 -12.40 0.85 -3.19
CA ALA A 28 -11.43 0.07 -2.46
C ALA A 28 -11.44 -1.39 -2.93
N GLU A 29 -10.27 -1.98 -3.08
CA GLU A 29 -10.09 -3.37 -3.50
C GLU A 29 -9.56 -4.19 -2.33
N GLN A 30 -10.33 -5.20 -1.93
CA GLN A 30 -9.86 -6.21 -0.98
C GLN A 30 -9.01 -7.24 -1.70
N VAL A 31 -7.84 -7.56 -1.15
CA VAL A 31 -6.93 -8.57 -1.69
C VAL A 31 -6.63 -9.62 -0.63
N THR A 32 -6.58 -10.89 -1.04
CA THR A 32 -6.27 -12.01 -0.14
C THR A 32 -4.77 -12.26 -0.01
N ASP A 33 -3.99 -11.84 -1.01
CA ASP A 33 -2.52 -11.82 -0.98
C ASP A 33 -2.05 -10.40 -1.26
N LEU A 34 -1.75 -9.68 -0.19
CA LEU A 34 -1.32 -8.29 -0.30
C LEU A 34 0.04 -8.17 -0.99
N ALA A 35 0.97 -9.09 -0.73
CA ALA A 35 2.31 -9.03 -1.29
C ALA A 35 2.29 -9.19 -2.81
N ALA A 36 1.51 -10.15 -3.33
CA ALA A 36 1.31 -10.31 -4.77
C ALA A 36 0.67 -9.05 -5.39
N ALA A 37 -0.40 -8.54 -4.77
CA ALA A 37 -1.11 -7.36 -5.29
C ALA A 37 -0.24 -6.10 -5.32
N VAL A 38 0.61 -5.90 -4.31
CA VAL A 38 1.60 -4.80 -4.27
C VAL A 38 2.67 -4.99 -5.33
N ARG A 39 3.22 -6.19 -5.48
CA ARG A 39 4.25 -6.52 -6.49
C ARG A 39 3.78 -6.21 -7.91
N ASP A 40 2.56 -6.60 -8.25
CA ASP A 40 2.01 -6.41 -9.59
C ASP A 40 1.80 -4.92 -9.90
N ARG A 41 1.24 -4.16 -8.96
CA ARG A 41 1.04 -2.70 -9.09
C ARG A 41 2.36 -1.94 -9.13
N GLU A 42 3.33 -2.34 -8.31
CA GLU A 42 4.67 -1.78 -8.30
C GLU A 42 5.36 -1.99 -9.67
N ARG A 43 5.24 -3.19 -10.26
CA ARG A 43 5.78 -3.48 -11.60
C ARG A 43 5.07 -2.70 -12.70
N ALA A 44 3.75 -2.63 -12.66
CA ALA A 44 2.95 -2.03 -13.72
C ALA A 44 2.98 -0.49 -13.71
N HIS A 45 2.98 0.13 -12.53
CA HIS A 45 2.70 1.56 -12.41
C HIS A 45 3.67 2.36 -11.54
N ARG A 46 4.56 1.70 -10.77
CA ARG A 46 5.48 2.37 -9.82
C ARG A 46 4.78 3.46 -8.99
N PRO A 47 3.63 3.16 -8.35
CA PRO A 47 2.86 4.18 -7.66
C PRO A 47 3.63 4.76 -6.47
N ARG A 48 3.07 5.80 -5.87
CA ARG A 48 3.47 6.18 -4.52
C ARG A 48 2.51 5.53 -3.53
N TRP A 49 3.04 4.63 -2.70
CA TRP A 49 2.31 3.96 -1.64
C TRP A 49 2.03 4.93 -0.50
N VAL A 50 0.89 4.77 0.16
CA VAL A 50 0.53 5.52 1.37
C VAL A 50 0.07 4.50 2.41
N TRP A 51 0.68 4.48 3.58
CA TRP A 51 0.27 3.62 4.68
C TRP A 51 0.20 4.43 5.98
N ALA A 52 -0.61 3.96 6.93
CA ALA A 52 -0.73 4.59 8.24
C ALA A 52 0.61 4.58 8.99
N ALA A 53 1.29 3.43 9.00
CA ALA A 53 2.57 3.25 9.66
C ALA A 53 3.42 2.21 8.92
N THR A 54 4.70 2.49 8.67
CA THR A 54 5.59 1.56 7.93
C THR A 54 5.68 0.20 8.62
N GLU A 55 5.77 0.16 9.95
CA GLU A 55 5.93 -1.05 10.74
C GLU A 55 4.74 -2.02 10.62
N GLN A 56 3.56 -1.54 10.22
CA GLN A 56 2.36 -2.37 10.07
C GLN A 56 2.28 -3.08 8.72
N VAL A 57 2.97 -2.57 7.70
CA VAL A 57 2.81 -3.01 6.31
C VAL A 57 4.12 -3.53 5.73
N TYR A 58 5.20 -2.76 5.83
CA TYR A 58 6.40 -3.01 5.04
C TYR A 58 7.21 -4.24 5.47
N PRO A 59 7.31 -4.63 6.76
CA PRO A 59 8.01 -5.84 7.16
C PRO A 59 7.50 -7.10 6.44
N ALA A 60 6.17 -7.31 6.42
CA ALA A 60 5.56 -8.47 5.75
C ALA A 60 5.80 -8.46 4.24
N LEU A 61 5.82 -7.28 3.60
CA LEU A 61 6.15 -7.15 2.18
C LEU A 61 7.61 -7.53 1.91
N LEU A 62 8.54 -7.07 2.77
CA LEU A 62 9.97 -7.39 2.65
C LEU A 62 10.23 -8.89 2.83
N GLU A 63 9.59 -9.54 3.81
CA GLU A 63 9.65 -10.98 4.02
C GLU A 63 9.16 -11.77 2.79
N ALA A 64 8.13 -11.26 2.11
CA ALA A 64 7.62 -11.79 0.85
C ALA A 64 8.45 -11.38 -0.39
N GLY A 65 9.62 -10.75 -0.20
CA GLY A 65 10.53 -10.32 -1.28
C GLY A 65 10.04 -9.13 -2.09
N VAL A 66 9.05 -8.37 -1.60
CA VAL A 66 8.46 -7.22 -2.28
C VAL A 66 9.11 -5.94 -1.78
N ARG A 67 9.70 -5.18 -2.72
CA ARG A 67 10.26 -3.85 -2.47
C ARG A 67 9.52 -2.82 -3.28
N VAL A 68 9.13 -1.72 -2.63
CA VAL A 68 8.45 -0.60 -3.28
C VAL A 68 9.42 0.56 -3.49
N ALA A 69 9.26 1.30 -4.59
CA ALA A 69 10.17 2.40 -4.90
C ALA A 69 9.89 3.67 -4.08
N ARG A 70 8.61 3.96 -3.77
CA ARG A 70 8.19 5.22 -3.13
C ARG A 70 7.03 4.99 -2.18
N CYS A 71 7.12 5.54 -0.96
CA CYS A 71 6.02 5.56 -0.01
C CYS A 71 5.86 6.93 0.67
N HIS A 72 4.71 7.12 1.29
CA HIS A 72 4.45 8.07 2.36
C HIS A 72 4.05 7.26 3.59
N ASP A 73 4.67 7.58 4.71
CA ASP A 73 4.32 7.05 6.02
C ASP A 73 3.63 8.15 6.81
N LEU A 74 2.35 7.96 7.12
CA LEU A 74 1.56 8.97 7.81
C LEU A 74 2.00 9.13 9.27
N ALA A 75 2.51 8.06 9.90
CA ALA A 75 3.05 8.11 11.26
C ALA A 75 4.25 9.07 11.42
N LEU A 76 4.91 9.45 10.31
CA LEU A 76 6.01 10.43 10.34
C LEU A 76 5.55 11.89 10.32
N VAL A 77 4.24 12.14 10.17
CA VAL A 77 3.67 13.50 10.06
C VAL A 77 2.42 13.70 10.93
N GLU A 78 1.80 12.63 11.43
CA GLU A 78 0.72 12.69 12.41
C GLU A 78 1.30 13.03 13.80
N ALA A 79 0.80 14.11 14.41
CA ALA A 79 1.21 14.60 15.73
C ALA A 79 0.17 14.26 16.80
#